data_AF-E8N8Q1-F1
#
_entry.id   AF-E8N8Q1-F1
#
_cell.length_a   1.000
_cell.length_b   1.000
_cell.length_c   1.000
_cell.angle_alpha   90.00
_cell.angle_beta   90.00
_cell.angle_gamma   90.00
#
_symmetry.space_group_name_H-M   'P 1'
#
loop_
_entity.id
_entity.type
_entity.pdbx_description
1 polymer ?
#
loop_
_entity_poly.entity_id
_entity_poly.type
_entity_poly.pdbx_seq_one_letter_code
_entity_poly.pdbx_strand_id
1 'polypeptide(L)' 'MTGDTVIETKPLDVRDRAEVERDLSVVGFEVESISGDADGTPVDGVAQLMIFVARAR' A
#
# COMPACT_ATOMS: atom_id res chain seq x y z
N MET A 1 36.36 6.22 -16.37
CA MET A 1 35.22 7.00 -15.84
C MET A 1 34.59 6.12 -14.78
N THR A 2 34.89 6.38 -13.51
CA THR A 2 34.44 5.53 -12.40
C THR A 2 33.13 6.11 -11.90
N GLY A 3 32.03 5.39 -12.09
CA GLY A 3 30.73 5.79 -11.56
C GLY A 3 30.65 5.39 -10.09
N ASP A 4 30.29 6.33 -9.22
CA ASP A 4 30.03 6.03 -7.83
C ASP A 4 28.66 5.33 -7.70
N THR A 5 28.65 4.19 -7.01
CA THR A 5 27.40 3.49 -6.67
C THR A 5 26.89 4.02 -5.34
N VAL A 6 25.70 4.63 -5.34
CA VAL A 6 25.02 5.05 -4.11
C VAL A 6 24.07 3.93 -3.68
N ILE A 7 24.32 3.37 -2.50
CA ILE A 7 23.41 2.40 -1.85
C ILE A 7 22.70 3.14 -0.72
N GLU A 8 21.39 3.34 -0.87
CA GLU A 8 20.52 3.90 0.17
C GLU A 8 19.73 2.78 0.83
N THR A 9 19.93 2.56 2.14
CA THR A 9 19.11 1.62 2.92
C THR A 9 17.97 2.38 3.55
N LYS A 10 16.73 2.08 3.13
CA LYS A 10 15.52 2.57 3.80
C LYS A 10 14.87 1.43 4.60
N PRO A 11 14.43 1.69 5.84
CA PRO A 11 13.60 0.74 6.55
C PRO A 11 12.28 0.56 5.78
N LEU A 12 11.91 -0.68 5.50
CA LEU A 12 10.61 -1.01 4.94
C LEU A 12 9.63 -1.11 6.12
N ASP A 13 8.73 -0.14 6.22
CA ASP A 13 7.63 -0.21 7.19
C ASP A 13 6.45 -0.92 6.55
N VAL A 14 6.20 -2.15 6.97
CA VAL A 14 5.09 -2.96 6.47
C VAL A 14 3.87 -2.67 7.35
N ARG A 15 2.94 -1.91 6.79
CA ARG A 15 1.71 -1.50 7.47
C ARG A 15 0.61 -2.53 7.27
N ASP A 16 -0.20 -2.74 8.29
CA ASP A 16 -1.35 -3.62 8.16
C ASP A 16 -2.53 -2.91 7.47
N ARG A 17 -3.52 -3.71 7.05
CA ARG A 17 -4.72 -3.20 6.38
C ARG A 17 -5.48 -2.18 7.23
N ALA A 18 -5.66 -2.45 8.52
CA ALA A 18 -6.48 -1.63 9.40
C ALA A 18 -5.84 -0.27 9.68
N GLU A 19 -4.51 -0.20 9.71
CA GLU A 19 -3.75 1.05 9.81
C GLU A 19 -3.98 1.95 8.60
N VAL A 20 -3.88 1.39 7.38
CA VAL A 20 -4.09 2.15 6.14
C VAL A 20 -5.54 2.63 6.03
N GLU A 21 -6.51 1.76 6.32
CA GLU A 21 -7.94 2.13 6.33
C GLU A 21 -8.23 3.27 7.33
N ARG A 22 -7.61 3.23 8.52
CA ARG A 22 -7.76 4.28 9.53
C ARG A 22 -7.21 5.62 9.04
N ASP A 23 -6.00 5.62 8.49
CA ASP A 23 -5.37 6.84 7.98
C ASP A 23 -6.18 7.47 6.86
N LEU A 24 -6.65 6.67 5.90
CA LEU A 24 -7.53 7.13 4.82
C LEU A 24 -8.81 7.74 5.38
N SER A 25 -9.42 7.11 6.39
CA SER A 25 -10.61 7.67 7.02
C SER A 25 -10.34 9.00 7.74
N VAL A 26 -9.18 9.15 8.39
CA VAL A 26 -8.81 10.41 9.09
C VAL A 26 -8.68 11.57 8.12
N VAL A 27 -8.18 11.32 6.90
CA VAL A 27 -8.05 12.35 5.86
C VAL A 27 -9.28 12.47 4.95
N GLY A 28 -10.40 11.87 5.32
CA GLY A 28 -11.70 12.07 4.65
C GLY A 28 -11.92 11.17 3.43
N PHE A 29 -11.22 10.05 3.32
CA PHE A 29 -11.45 9.05 2.28
C PHE A 29 -12.28 7.88 2.81
N GLU A 30 -13.11 7.32 1.95
CA GLU A 30 -13.85 6.09 2.18
C GLU A 30 -13.29 5.00 1.26
N VAL A 31 -12.84 3.87 1.83
CA VAL A 31 -12.33 2.73 1.05
C VAL A 31 -13.50 2.00 0.41
N GLU A 32 -13.46 1.85 -0.91
CA GLU A 32 -14.50 1.17 -1.69
C GLU A 32 -14.12 -0.28 -2.00
N SER A 33 -12.85 -0.52 -2.29
CA SER A 33 -12.33 -1.86 -2.57
C SER A 33 -10.85 -2.00 -2.24
N ILE A 34 -10.45 -3.26 -2.04
CA ILE A 34 -9.06 -3.64 -1.81
C ILE A 34 -8.77 -4.90 -2.62
N SER A 35 -7.69 -4.89 -3.41
CA SER A 35 -7.21 -6.04 -4.17
C SER A 35 -5.78 -6.43 -3.82
N GLY A 36 -5.43 -7.69 -4.06
CA GLY A 36 -4.09 -8.24 -3.88
C GLY A 36 -3.14 -7.97 -5.06
N ASP A 37 -3.68 -7.55 -6.20
CA ASP A 37 -2.93 -7.27 -7.43
C ASP A 37 -3.68 -6.25 -8.32
N ALA A 38 -3.05 -5.91 -9.45
CA ALA A 38 -3.58 -4.97 -10.44
C ALA A 38 -4.75 -5.55 -11.26
N ASP A 39 -4.93 -6.87 -11.26
CA ASP A 39 -6.04 -7.55 -11.95
C ASP A 39 -7.32 -7.57 -11.10
N GLY A 40 -7.24 -7.14 -9.83
CA GLY A 40 -8.37 -7.04 -8.92
C GLY A 40 -8.64 -8.32 -8.13
N THR A 41 -7.68 -9.24 -8.05
CA THR A 41 -7.81 -10.45 -7.24
C THR A 41 -8.05 -10.07 -5.77
N PRO A 42 -8.94 -10.77 -5.03
CA PRO A 42 -9.12 -10.52 -3.61
C PRO A 42 -7.82 -10.67 -2.82
N VAL A 43 -7.65 -9.88 -1.76
CA VAL A 43 -6.56 -10.06 -0.80
C VAL A 43 -6.78 -11.37 -0.04
N ASP A 44 -5.77 -12.22 -0.02
CA ASP A 44 -5.72 -13.43 0.80
C ASP A 44 -4.51 -13.41 1.75
N GLY A 45 -4.28 -14.50 2.48
CA GLY A 45 -3.19 -14.62 3.44
C GLY A 45 -1.78 -14.75 2.82
N VAL A 46 -1.66 -14.79 1.49
CA VAL A 46 -0.37 -14.89 0.78
C VAL A 46 -0.11 -13.71 -0.17
N ALA A 47 -1.07 -12.81 -0.34
CA ALA A 47 -0.91 -11.59 -1.11
C ALA A 47 0.28 -10.76 -0.60
N GLN A 48 1.20 -10.43 -1.52
CA GLN A 48 2.40 -9.63 -1.23
C GLN A 48 2.14 -8.13 -1.36
N LEU A 49 0.96 -7.75 -1.87
CA LEU A 49 0.56 -6.38 -2.17
C LEU A 49 -0.90 -6.18 -1.75
N MET A 50 -1.23 -4.96 -1.35
CA MET A 50 -2.61 -4.50 -1.20
C MET A 50 -2.77 -3.19 -1.98
N ILE A 51 -3.74 -3.14 -2.87
CA ILE A 51 -4.11 -1.94 -3.63
C ILE A 51 -5.44 -1.44 -3.06
N PHE A 52 -5.46 -0.20 -2.58
CA PHE A 52 -6.64 0.44 -2.01
C PHE A 52 -7.25 1.39 -3.05
N VAL A 53 -8.54 1.23 -3.33
CA VAL A 53 -9.34 2.23 -4.06
C VAL A 53 -10.21 2.95 -3.05
N ALA A 54 -10.03 4.26 -2.95
CA ALA A 54 -10.76 5.08 -2.00
C ALA A 54 -11.31 6.34 -2.66
N ARG A 55 -12.52 6.71 -2.27
CA ARG A 55 -13.23 7.91 -2.74
C ARG A 55 -13.14 9.00 -1.69
N ALA A 56 -12.83 10.22 -2.12
CA ALA A 56 -12.89 11.40 -1.25
C ALA A 56 -14.34 11.69 -0.85
N ARG A 57 -14.55 12.02 0.43
CA ARG A 57 -15.84 12.48 0.96
C ARG A 57 -16.09 13.96 0.71
#